data_AF-A0A847PX65-F1
#
_entry.id   AF-A0A847PX65-F1
#
_cell.length_a   1.000
_cell.length_b   1.000
_cell.length_c   1.000
_cell.angle_alpha   90.00
_cell.angle_beta   90.00
_cell.angle_gamma   90.00
#
_symmetry.space_group_name_H-M   'P 1'
#
loop_
_entity.id
_entity.type
_entity.pdbx_description
1 polymer ?
#
loop_
_entity_poly.entity_id
_entity_poly.type
_entity_poly.pdbx_seq_one_letter_code
_entity_poly.pdbx_strand_id
1 'polypeptide(L)' 'MNRQKALKVLNPVMFLVFLSVSAGGVAKLLDAVDYLTFKRFHPVAGLTLVALAVLHVILNWPWVRQQFGGKRK' A
#
# COMPACT_ATOMS: atom_id res chain seq x y z
N MET A 1 -18.05 -9.11 -6.72
CA MET A 1 -17.61 -8.79 -5.35
C MET A 1 -18.09 -7.38 -4.99
N ASN A 2 -18.60 -7.15 -3.78
CA ASN A 2 -19.01 -5.80 -3.36
C ASN A 2 -17.74 -4.95 -3.17
N ARG A 3 -17.55 -3.94 -4.03
CA ARG A 3 -16.40 -3.01 -4.01
C ARG A 3 -16.14 -2.45 -2.62
N GLN A 4 -17.17 -2.01 -1.90
CA GLN A 4 -17.00 -1.43 -0.57
C GLN A 4 -16.53 -2.48 0.45
N LYS A 5 -17.03 -3.72 0.37
CA LYS A 5 -16.52 -4.82 1.21
C LYS A 5 -15.04 -5.11 0.91
N ALA A 6 -14.66 -5.11 -0.37
CA ALA A 6 -13.26 -5.29 -0.77
C ALA A 6 -12.35 -4.19 -0.23
N LEU A 7 -12.76 -2.91 -0.33
CA LEU A 7 -12.00 -1.77 0.21
C LEU A 7 -11.88 -1.81 1.74
N LYS A 8 -12.91 -2.27 2.45
CA LYS A 8 -12.88 -2.44 3.91
C LYS A 8 -11.83 -3.46 4.36
N VAL A 9 -11.46 -4.42 3.50
CA VAL A 9 -10.39 -5.37 3.77
C VAL A 9 -9.05 -4.86 3.23
N LEU A 10 -9.04 -4.36 2.00
CA LEU A 10 -7.82 -3.91 1.32
C LEU A 10 -7.14 -2.76 2.06
N ASN A 11 -7.90 -1.77 2.56
CA ASN A 11 -7.32 -0.59 3.18
C ASN A 11 -6.56 -0.92 4.48
N PRO A 12 -7.11 -1.67 5.46
CA PRO A 12 -6.35 -2.09 6.63
C PRO A 12 -5.14 -2.95 6.28
N VAL A 13 -5.27 -3.89 5.34
CA VAL A 13 -4.14 -4.76 4.92
C VAL A 13 -3.03 -3.91 4.31
N MET A 14 -3.36 -2.99 3.40
CA MET A 14 -2.42 -2.07 2.79
C MET A 14 -1.74 -1.18 3.85
N PHE A 15 -2.49 -0.70 4.84
CA PHE A 15 -1.94 0.08 5.95
C PHE A 15 -0.94 -0.72 6.80
N LEU A 16 -1.24 -1.98 7.13
CA LEU A 16 -0.31 -2.84 7.87
C LEU A 16 0.97 -3.12 7.07
N VAL A 17 0.85 -3.36 5.76
CA VAL A 17 2.02 -3.54 4.89
C VAL A 17 2.83 -2.24 4.79
N PHE A 18 2.17 -1.08 4.71
CA PHE A 18 2.83 0.22 4.76
C PHE A 18 3.61 0.42 6.07
N LEU A 19 3.04 0.06 7.22
CA LEU A 19 3.74 0.12 8.50
C LEU A 19 4.95 -0.82 8.51
N SER A 20 4.81 -2.03 7.98
CA SER A 20 5.91 -3.00 7.89
C SER A 20 7.08 -2.49 7.04
N VAL A 21 6.81 -1.97 5.83
CA VAL A 21 7.87 -1.45 4.96
C VAL A 21 8.54 -0.21 5.56
N SER A 22 7.75 0.67 6.20
CA SER A 22 8.24 1.88 6.86
C SER A 22 9.10 1.55 8.07
N ALA A 23 8.63 0.65 8.94
CA ALA A 23 9.39 0.18 10.09
C ALA A 23 10.69 -0.50 9.66
N GLY A 24 10.67 -1.34 8.62
CA GLY A 24 11.88 -1.95 8.06
C GLY A 24 12.87 -0.92 7.49
N GLY A 25 12.37 0.13 6.82
CA GLY A 25 13.19 1.25 6.35
C GLY A 25 13.83 2.03 7.49
N VAL A 26 13.05 2.42 8.50
CA VAL A 26 13.54 3.12 9.69
C VAL A 26 14.53 2.27 10.49
N ALA A 27 14.23 0.99 10.70
CA ALA A 27 15.13 0.07 11.38
C ALA A 27 16.48 -0.01 10.66
N LYS A 28 16.49 -0.04 9.32
CA LYS A 28 17.76 -0.04 8.58
C LYS A 28 18.48 1.30 8.63
N LEU A 29 17.77 2.42 8.62
CA LEU A 29 18.36 3.76 8.80
C LEU A 29 19.05 3.93 10.15
N LEU A 30 18.50 3.32 11.20
CA LEU A 30 19.07 3.31 12.55
C LEU A 30 20.09 2.18 12.77
N ASP A 31 20.43 1.43 11.72
CA ASP A 31 21.28 0.24 11.76
C ASP A 31 20.83 -0.84 12.79
N ALA A 32 19.54 -0.87 13.11
CA ALA A 32 18.92 -1.80 14.04
C ALA A 32 18.63 -3.19 13.41
N VAL A 33 18.89 -3.34 12.11
CA VAL A 33 18.71 -4.60 11.36
C VAL A 33 19.85 -4.79 10.37
N ASP A 34 20.32 -6.03 10.26
CA ASP A 34 21.39 -6.39 9.33
C ASP A 34 20.91 -6.31 7.87
N TYR A 35 21.87 -6.17 6.96
CA TYR A 35 21.59 -6.02 5.54
C TYR A 35 20.88 -7.23 4.92
N LEU A 36 21.17 -8.45 5.37
CA LEU A 36 20.59 -9.66 4.78
C LEU A 36 19.11 -9.78 5.16
N THR A 37 18.77 -9.51 6.42
CA THR A 37 17.37 -9.42 6.89
C THR A 37 16.64 -8.32 6.14
N PHE A 38 17.19 -7.11 6.07
CA PHE A 38 16.58 -6.00 5.33
C PHE A 38 16.35 -6.35 3.85
N LYS A 39 17.37 -6.87 3.16
CA LYS A 39 17.32 -7.23 1.74
C LYS A 39 16.27 -8.31 1.44
N ARG A 40 15.98 -9.20 2.40
CA ARG A 40 14.97 -10.25 2.22
C ARG A 40 13.55 -9.73 2.43
N PHE A 41 13.31 -8.95 3.48
CA PHE A 41 11.95 -8.59 3.88
C PHE A 41 11.47 -7.26 3.28
N HIS A 42 12.33 -6.24 3.20
CA HIS A 42 11.91 -4.91 2.77
C HIS A 42 11.45 -4.86 1.30
N PRO A 43 12.15 -5.48 0.33
CA PRO A 43 11.69 -5.50 -1.06
C PRO A 43 10.38 -6.27 -1.24
N VAL A 44 10.19 -7.36 -0.49
CA VAL A 44 8.94 -8.15 -0.53
C VAL A 44 7.77 -7.31 -0.01
N ALA A 45 7.92 -6.67 1.15
CA ALA A 45 6.90 -5.77 1.70
C ALA A 45 6.61 -4.60 0.75
N GLY A 46 7.65 -4.02 0.13
CA GLY A 46 7.52 -2.96 -0.86
C GLY A 46 6.74 -3.39 -2.10
N LEU A 47 7.05 -4.56 -2.68
CA LEU A 47 6.32 -5.11 -3.83
C LEU A 47 4.87 -5.43 -3.47
N THR A 48 4.62 -5.99 -2.28
CA THR A 48 3.26 -6.20 -1.78
C THR A 48 2.52 -4.88 -1.65
N LEU A 49 3.14 -3.83 -1.12
CA LEU A 49 2.52 -2.51 -1.01
C LEU A 49 2.13 -1.94 -2.38
N VAL A 50 3.03 -2.04 -3.37
CA VAL A 50 2.77 -1.60 -4.74
C VAL A 50 1.56 -2.33 -5.33
N ALA A 51 1.49 -3.66 -5.20
CA ALA A 51 0.36 -4.44 -5.69
C ALA A 51 -0.97 -4.03 -5.01
N LEU A 52 -0.96 -3.84 -3.69
CA LEU A 52 -2.14 -3.40 -2.93
C LEU A 52 -2.55 -1.97 -3.31
N ALA A 53 -1.59 -1.07 -3.55
CA ALA A 53 -1.86 0.30 -4.00
C ALA A 53 -2.47 0.34 -5.39
N VAL A 54 -1.98 -0.48 -6.33
CA VAL A 54 -2.60 -0.63 -7.67
C VAL A 54 -4.04 -1.12 -7.55
N LEU A 55 -4.29 -2.16 -6.74
CA LEU A 55 -5.65 -2.64 -6.49
C LEU A 55 -6.52 -1.56 -5.83
N HIS A 56 -5.97 -0.77 -4.93
CA HIS A 56 -6.67 0.32 -4.27
C HIS A 56 -7.10 1.39 -5.29
N VAL A 57 -6.23 1.75 -6.23
CA VAL A 57 -6.54 2.70 -7.31
C VAL A 57 -7.59 2.12 -8.26
N ILE A 58 -7.44 0.86 -8.69
CA ILE A 58 -8.42 0.18 -9.57
C ILE A 58 -9.80 0.18 -8.92
N LEU A 59 -9.89 -0.22 -7.65
CA LEU A 59 -11.15 -0.22 -6.92
C LEU A 59 -11.67 1.21 -6.72
N ASN A 60 -10.82 2.22 -6.56
CA ASN A 60 -11.26 3.62 -6.42
C ASN A 60 -11.39 4.40 -7.74
N TRP A 61 -11.19 3.77 -8.88
CA TRP A 61 -11.18 4.44 -10.19
C TRP A 61 -12.45 5.27 -10.48
N PRO A 62 -13.68 4.84 -10.13
CA PRO A 62 -14.87 5.69 -10.30
C PRO A 62 -14.78 7.00 -9.50
N TRP A 63 -14.26 6.96 -8.27
CA TRP A 63 -14.06 8.15 -7.43
C TRP A 63 -12.95 9.03 -8.00
N VAL A 64 -11.81 8.44 -8.42
CA VAL A 64 -10.70 9.17 -9.06
C VAL A 64 -11.21 9.94 -10.27
N ARG A 65 -11.97 9.29 -11.15
CA ARG A 65 -12.57 9.96 -12.32
C ARG A 65 -13.54 11.09 -11.95
N GLN A 66 -14.22 11.05 -10.81
CA GLN A 66 -15.07 12.16 -10.36
C GLN A 66 -14.26 13.37 -9.88
N GLN A 67 -13.06 13.16 -9.34
CA GLN A 67 -12.19 14.26 -8.90
C GLN A 67 -11.50 14.96 -10.06
N PHE A 68 -11.12 14.20 -11.10
CA PHE A 68 -10.34 14.73 -12.23
C PHE A 68 -11.14 14.87 -13.53
N GLY A 69 -12.31 14.24 -13.65
CA GLY A 69 -13.23 14.33 -14.80
C GLY A 69 -14.25 15.42 -14.57
N GLY A 70 -13.94 16.64 -14.98
CA GLY A 70 -14.70 17.85 -14.71
C GLY A 70 -16.14 17.88 -15.24
N LYS A 71 -17.08 17.36 -14.44
CA LYS A 71 -18.46 17.90 -14.35
C LYS A 71 -18.93 17.85 -12.90
N ARG A 72 -18.61 18.89 -12.13
CA ARG A 72 -19.51 19.35 -11.06
C ARG A 72 -20.82 19.76 -11.75
N LYS A 73 -21.90 19.04 -11.49
CA LYS A 73 -23.25 19.61 -11.61
C LYS A 73 -23.53 20.39 -10.34
#